data_AF-A0AAD5TW01-F1
#
_entry.id   AF-A0AAD5TW01-F1
#
_cell.length_a   1.000
_cell.length_b   1.000
_cell.length_c   1.000
_cell.angle_alpha   90.00
_cell.angle_beta   90.00
_cell.angle_gamma   90.00
#
_symmetry.space_group_name_H-M   'P 1'
#
loop_
_entity.id
_entity.type
_entity.pdbx_description
1 polymer ?
#
loop_
_entity_poly.entity_id
_entity_poly.type
_entity_poly.pdbx_seq_one_letter_code
_entity_poly.pdbx_strand_id
1 'polypeptide(L)'
;NEYLPGQGIPGHCDTHSVFDDEILLISLVSGIIFEIGAKSVYIPPKSLISMQGFSRYGLEHSIKERKVDVVYNKIVERRRRISLTFRTFLTFVHKKIIKKMDATTQIFRKILKALPKTINPSFKSSLKTQIRNTRLDSINYNKKDLTNLSTFLNSSKKHSELSELYWPSQELTREEKLKRTANKVGFTLDFKKLPHDLTEKELELNASKRLEDELKDKEIISNLKK
;
A
#
# COMPACT_ATOMS: atom_id res chain seq x y z
N ASN A 1 -11.15 -31.88 11.45
CA ASN A 1 -10.62 -32.88 10.49
C ASN A 1 -10.95 -34.27 10.97
N GLU A 2 -11.32 -35.15 10.05
CA GLU A 2 -11.58 -36.57 10.31
C GLU A 2 -10.68 -37.40 9.40
N TYR A 3 -10.00 -38.39 9.96
CA TYR A 3 -9.08 -39.27 9.24
C TYR A 3 -9.45 -40.73 9.49
N LEU A 4 -9.74 -41.46 8.43
CA LEU A 4 -9.86 -42.92 8.43
C LEU A 4 -8.48 -43.59 8.27
N PRO A 5 -8.34 -44.88 8.63
CA PRO A 5 -7.08 -45.59 8.44
C PRO A 5 -6.62 -45.56 6.97
N GLY A 6 -5.38 -45.11 6.73
CA GLY A 6 -4.84 -44.89 5.39
C GLY A 6 -4.90 -43.44 4.91
N GLN A 7 -5.78 -42.60 5.47
CA GLN A 7 -5.86 -41.19 5.09
C GLN A 7 -4.80 -40.35 5.79
N GLY A 8 -4.48 -39.22 5.18
CA GLY A 8 -3.45 -38.30 5.62
C GLY A 8 -3.71 -36.87 5.13
N ILE A 9 -2.76 -35.99 5.42
CA ILE A 9 -2.71 -34.64 4.87
C ILE A 9 -1.28 -34.40 4.38
N PRO A 10 -1.09 -33.92 3.13
CA PRO A 10 0.26 -33.62 2.62
C PRO A 10 0.94 -32.52 3.43
N GLY A 11 2.27 -32.43 3.29
CA GLY A 11 3.07 -31.36 3.86
C GLY A 11 2.57 -29.99 3.43
N HIS A 12 2.23 -29.16 4.40
CA HIS A 12 1.83 -27.78 4.16
C HIS A 12 2.14 -26.90 5.36
N CYS A 13 2.16 -25.60 5.12
CA CYS A 13 2.10 -24.58 6.16
C CYS A 13 0.72 -23.91 6.12
N ASP A 14 0.15 -23.63 7.29
CA ASP A 14 -1.11 -22.90 7.37
C ASP A 14 -0.95 -21.48 6.82
N THR A 15 -2.00 -20.91 6.22
CA THR A 15 -1.91 -19.62 5.53
C THR A 15 -1.50 -18.49 6.49
N HIS A 16 -0.31 -17.93 6.29
CA HIS A 16 0.26 -16.89 7.17
C HIS A 16 -0.53 -15.58 7.21
N SER A 17 -1.27 -15.26 6.15
CA SER A 17 -2.04 -14.01 6.06
C SER A 17 -3.39 -14.05 6.77
N VAL A 18 -3.90 -15.25 7.10
CA VAL A 18 -5.27 -15.47 7.58
C VAL A 18 -5.30 -15.75 9.08
N PHE A 19 -4.34 -16.52 9.57
CA PHE A 19 -4.30 -16.98 10.95
C PHE A 19 -3.16 -16.30 11.71
N ASP A 20 -3.34 -16.11 13.02
CA ASP A 20 -2.33 -15.54 13.91
C ASP A 20 -1.26 -16.59 14.26
N ASP A 21 -0.30 -16.22 15.08
CA ASP A 21 0.83 -17.09 15.45
C ASP A 21 0.38 -18.42 16.09
N GLU A 22 -0.58 -18.38 17.00
CA GLU A 22 -0.98 -19.58 17.75
C GLU A 22 -1.98 -20.47 16.98
N ILE A 23 -1.59 -21.74 16.82
CA ILE A 23 -2.43 -22.81 16.29
C ILE A 23 -2.52 -23.95 17.31
N LEU A 24 -3.74 -24.20 17.78
CA LEU A 24 -4.04 -25.24 18.75
C LEU A 24 -4.71 -26.42 18.07
N LEU A 25 -4.23 -27.64 18.32
CA LEU A 25 -4.75 -28.85 17.71
C LEU A 25 -5.05 -29.90 18.78
N ILE A 26 -6.34 -30.21 18.95
CA ILE A 26 -6.81 -31.23 19.88
C ILE A 26 -7.01 -32.53 19.11
N SER A 27 -6.37 -33.59 19.57
CA SER A 27 -6.53 -34.95 19.02
C SER A 27 -7.53 -35.74 19.84
N LEU A 28 -8.55 -36.30 19.19
CA LEU A 28 -9.62 -37.08 19.82
C LEU A 28 -9.70 -38.48 19.20
N VAL A 29 -10.37 -39.39 19.92
CA VAL A 29 -10.65 -40.79 19.52
C VAL A 29 -9.40 -41.67 19.47
N SER A 30 -8.46 -41.40 18.57
CA SER A 30 -7.23 -42.20 18.41
C SER A 30 -5.99 -41.33 18.22
N GLY A 31 -4.83 -41.93 18.50
CA GLY A 31 -3.54 -41.29 18.27
C GLY A 31 -3.07 -41.40 16.83
N ILE A 32 -2.07 -40.59 16.46
CA ILE A 32 -1.46 -40.61 15.12
C ILE A 32 -0.04 -40.04 15.17
N ILE A 33 0.83 -40.47 14.26
CA ILE A 33 2.10 -39.78 14.02
C ILE A 33 1.88 -38.55 13.15
N PHE A 34 2.29 -37.41 13.68
CA PHE A 34 2.32 -36.11 13.03
C PHE A 34 3.76 -35.73 12.72
N GLU A 35 3.99 -35.30 11.49
CA GLU A 35 5.32 -34.91 11.03
C GLU A 35 5.38 -33.39 10.98
N ILE A 36 6.43 -32.81 11.56
CA ILE A 36 6.71 -31.39 11.57
C ILE A 36 8.16 -31.16 11.14
N GLY A 37 8.35 -30.67 9.91
CA GLY A 37 9.62 -30.70 9.22
C GLY A 37 10.20 -32.13 9.18
N ALA A 38 11.43 -32.29 9.67
CA ALA A 38 12.10 -33.59 9.73
C ALA A 38 11.74 -34.43 10.99
N LYS A 39 10.91 -33.91 11.90
CA LYS A 39 10.58 -34.59 13.17
C LYS A 39 9.23 -35.30 13.08
N SER A 40 9.19 -36.52 13.59
CA SER A 40 7.96 -37.29 13.77
C SER A 40 7.56 -37.29 15.25
N VAL A 41 6.34 -36.87 15.55
CA VAL A 41 5.81 -36.78 16.91
C VAL A 41 4.55 -37.63 17.00
N TYR A 42 4.49 -38.53 17.98
CA TYR A 42 3.26 -39.26 18.25
C TYR A 42 2.30 -38.39 19.07
N ILE A 43 1.08 -38.22 18.56
CA ILE A 43 0.01 -37.50 19.21
C ILE A 43 -0.97 -38.52 19.80
N PRO A 44 -1.03 -38.73 21.12
CA PRO A 44 -2.03 -39.59 21.73
C PRO A 44 -3.44 -38.96 21.65
N PRO A 45 -4.52 -39.74 21.76
CA PRO A 45 -5.86 -39.17 21.89
C PRO A 45 -5.98 -38.40 23.21
N LYS A 46 -6.89 -37.42 23.25
CA LYS A 46 -7.11 -36.51 24.39
C LYS A 46 -5.88 -35.66 24.72
N SER A 47 -5.09 -35.31 23.70
CA SER A 47 -3.95 -34.41 23.84
C SER A 47 -4.16 -33.14 23.04
N LEU A 48 -3.45 -32.08 23.44
CA LEU A 48 -3.40 -30.78 22.79
C LEU A 48 -1.98 -30.53 22.29
N ILE A 49 -1.87 -29.99 21.09
CA ILE A 49 -0.63 -29.45 20.54
C ILE A 49 -0.80 -27.96 20.34
N SER A 50 0.19 -27.18 20.76
CA SER A 50 0.31 -25.77 20.41
C SER A 50 1.50 -25.58 19.47
N MET A 51 1.26 -25.02 18.30
CA MET A 51 2.30 -24.61 17.35
C MET A 51 2.35 -23.08 17.33
N GLN A 52 3.55 -22.54 17.56
CA GLN A 52 3.84 -21.10 17.61
C GLN A 52 5.23 -20.84 17.01
N GLY A 53 5.45 -19.62 16.51
CA GLY A 53 6.73 -19.17 15.96
C GLY A 53 7.24 -20.06 14.83
N PHE A 54 8.50 -20.51 14.92
CA PHE A 54 9.15 -21.27 13.86
C PHE A 54 8.43 -22.58 13.50
N SER A 55 7.80 -23.23 14.48
CA SER A 55 7.04 -24.47 14.27
C SER A 55 5.82 -24.28 13.37
N ARG A 56 5.30 -23.04 13.29
CA ARG A 56 4.10 -22.66 12.54
C ARG A 56 4.45 -22.00 11.21
N TYR A 57 5.46 -21.11 11.18
CA TYR A 57 5.83 -20.34 9.99
C TYR A 57 6.92 -20.99 9.13
N GLY A 58 7.84 -21.74 9.75
CA GLY A 58 9.05 -22.23 9.10
C GLY A 58 9.06 -23.73 8.81
N LEU A 59 8.13 -24.49 9.38
CA LEU A 59 8.07 -25.94 9.23
C LEU A 59 6.74 -26.36 8.63
N GLU A 60 6.81 -27.18 7.58
CA GLU A 60 5.65 -27.88 7.07
C GLU A 60 5.20 -28.95 8.06
N HIS A 61 3.89 -29.14 8.15
CA HIS A 61 3.31 -30.21 8.93
C HIS A 61 2.47 -31.13 8.07
N SER A 62 2.50 -32.43 8.40
CA SER A 62 1.82 -33.45 7.62
C SER A 62 1.38 -34.64 8.46
N ILE A 63 0.49 -35.44 7.88
CA ILE A 63 0.13 -36.77 8.36
C ILE A 63 0.26 -37.69 7.15
N LYS A 64 1.29 -38.53 7.11
CA LYS A 64 1.47 -39.49 6.00
C LYS A 64 0.27 -40.42 5.84
N GLU A 65 -0.07 -40.74 4.60
CA GLU A 65 -1.08 -41.74 4.24
C GLU A 65 -0.54 -43.15 4.53
N ARG A 66 -0.94 -43.71 5.66
CA ARG A 66 -0.56 -45.06 6.09
C ARG A 66 -1.65 -45.64 6.99
N LYS A 67 -1.71 -46.98 7.04
CA LYS A 67 -2.65 -47.70 7.92
C LYS A 67 -2.06 -47.99 9.30
N VAL A 68 -0.74 -47.89 9.45
CA VAL A 68 0.00 -48.35 10.62
C VAL A 68 1.12 -47.35 10.92
N ASP A 69 1.31 -47.05 12.21
CA ASP A 69 2.36 -46.18 12.73
C ASP A 69 3.34 -46.98 13.61
N VAL A 70 4.60 -46.55 13.68
CA VAL A 70 5.60 -47.12 14.60
C VAL A 70 5.81 -46.13 15.75
N VAL A 71 5.32 -46.48 16.93
CA VAL A 71 5.30 -45.61 18.11
C VAL A 71 6.08 -46.32 19.22
N TYR A 72 7.18 -45.74 19.68
CA TYR A 72 8.08 -46.35 20.68
C TYR A 72 8.47 -47.80 20.32
N ASN A 73 8.88 -48.02 19.07
CA ASN A 73 9.20 -49.34 18.49
C ASN A 73 8.06 -50.36 18.50
N LYS A 74 6.81 -49.93 18.75
CA LYS A 74 5.62 -50.77 18.65
C LYS A 74 4.81 -50.39 17.43
N ILE A 75 4.33 -51.41 16.74
CA ILE A 75 3.43 -51.26 15.59
C ILE A 75 2.03 -50.96 16.15
N VAL A 76 1.49 -49.79 15.79
CA VAL A 76 0.17 -49.33 16.22
C VAL A 76 -0.69 -49.11 14.98
N GLU A 77 -1.78 -49.86 14.87
CA GLU A 77 -2.75 -49.67 13.79
C GLU A 77 -3.51 -48.35 13.96
N ARG A 78 -3.62 -47.59 12.87
CA ARG A 78 -4.42 -46.37 12.87
C ARG A 78 -5.89 -46.72 12.96
N ARG A 79 -6.61 -45.92 13.73
CA ARG A 79 -8.07 -45.94 13.81
C ARG A 79 -8.62 -44.60 13.34
N ARG A 80 -9.95 -44.49 13.32
CA ARG A 80 -10.65 -43.24 13.04
C ARG A 80 -10.20 -42.16 14.04
N ARG A 81 -9.58 -41.10 13.52
CA ARG A 81 -9.13 -39.94 14.31
C ARG A 81 -9.98 -38.73 13.99
N ILE A 82 -10.38 -38.00 15.03
CA ILE A 82 -11.00 -36.68 14.90
C ILE A 82 -10.04 -35.66 15.50
N SER A 83 -9.82 -34.55 14.80
CA SER A 83 -9.06 -33.43 15.35
C SER A 83 -9.81 -32.11 15.22
N LEU A 84 -9.73 -31.32 16.28
CA LEU A 84 -10.24 -29.96 16.34
C LEU A 84 -9.05 -29.02 16.28
N THR A 85 -8.99 -28.19 15.23
CA THR A 85 -7.93 -27.20 15.07
C THR A 85 -8.51 -25.82 15.35
N PHE A 86 -8.04 -25.16 16.39
CA PHE A 86 -8.38 -23.80 16.73
C PHE A 86 -7.28 -22.88 16.23
N ARG A 87 -7.68 -21.81 15.54
CA ARG A 87 -6.79 -20.81 15.01
C ARG A 87 -7.39 -19.45 15.32
N THR A 88 -6.57 -18.53 15.81
CA THR A 88 -6.99 -17.14 15.93
C THR A 88 -6.93 -16.52 14.54
N PHE A 89 -8.02 -15.89 14.10
CA PHE A 89 -8.02 -15.19 12.83
C PHE A 89 -7.23 -13.88 12.98
N LEU A 90 -6.30 -13.60 12.06
CA LEU A 90 -5.68 -12.28 11.97
C LEU A 90 -6.76 -11.30 11.52
N THR A 91 -7.44 -10.68 12.48
CA THR A 91 -8.35 -9.58 12.19
C THR A 91 -7.56 -8.34 11.78
N PHE A 92 -7.11 -8.30 10.52
CA PHE A 92 -6.76 -7.04 9.87
C PHE A 92 -8.01 -6.20 9.51
N VAL A 93 -9.21 -6.65 9.90
CA VAL A 93 -10.49 -6.03 9.54
C VAL A 93 -11.39 -5.62 10.74
N HIS A 94 -11.31 -6.23 11.93
CA HIS A 94 -12.28 -5.90 13.01
C HIS A 94 -11.87 -4.86 14.07
N LYS A 95 -10.66 -4.28 13.99
CA LYS A 95 -10.32 -3.03 14.73
C LYS A 95 -10.17 -1.80 13.84
N LYS A 96 -10.18 -1.95 12.51
CA LYS A 96 -10.24 -0.82 11.56
C LYS A 96 -11.67 -0.38 11.21
N ILE A 97 -12.67 -1.22 11.48
CA ILE A 97 -14.09 -0.94 11.20
C ILE A 97 -14.80 -0.24 12.38
N ILE A 98 -14.26 -0.29 13.62
CA ILE A 98 -14.87 0.37 14.80
C ILE A 98 -14.39 1.83 14.99
N LYS A 99 -13.64 2.39 14.05
CA LYS A 99 -13.69 3.84 13.78
C LYS A 99 -14.07 4.05 12.32
N LYS A 100 -15.38 4.04 12.06
CA LYS A 100 -16.00 4.56 10.83
C LYS A 100 -15.23 5.82 10.41
N MET A 101 -14.49 5.71 9.32
CA MET A 101 -14.11 6.84 8.52
C MET A 101 -14.85 6.70 7.22
N ASP A 102 -15.69 7.68 6.93
CA ASP A 102 -16.59 7.64 5.79
C ASP A 102 -15.80 7.44 4.50
N ALA A 103 -16.39 6.69 3.57
CA ALA A 103 -15.77 6.36 2.28
C ALA A 103 -15.31 7.62 1.53
N THR A 104 -16.02 8.74 1.72
CA THR A 104 -15.65 10.09 1.25
C THR A 104 -14.32 10.54 1.84
N THR A 105 -14.14 10.42 3.16
CA THR A 105 -12.91 10.79 3.87
C THR A 105 -11.71 9.96 3.40
N GLN A 106 -11.92 8.71 2.98
CA GLN A 106 -10.88 7.88 2.38
C GLN A 106 -10.49 8.39 0.98
N ILE A 107 -11.45 8.77 0.15
CA ILE A 107 -11.22 9.33 -1.19
C ILE A 107 -10.49 10.68 -1.08
N PHE A 108 -10.95 11.55 -0.19
CA PHE A 108 -10.32 12.85 0.07
C PHE A 108 -8.86 12.73 0.55
N ARG A 109 -8.54 11.72 1.36
CA ARG A 109 -7.15 11.43 1.75
C ARG A 109 -6.30 10.97 0.58
N LYS A 110 -6.86 10.19 -0.35
CA LYS A 110 -6.14 9.80 -1.58
C LYS A 110 -5.86 11.03 -2.44
N ILE A 111 -6.85 11.91 -2.60
CA ILE A 111 -6.71 13.19 -3.31
C ILE A 111 -5.58 14.02 -2.68
N LEU A 112 -5.64 14.28 -1.36
CA LEU A 112 -4.59 15.05 -0.66
C LEU A 112 -3.17 14.51 -0.83
N LYS A 113 -3.01 13.18 -0.96
CA LYS A 113 -1.71 12.53 -1.18
C LYS A 113 -1.23 12.64 -2.62
N ALA A 114 -2.15 12.75 -3.58
CA ALA A 114 -1.87 12.85 -5.01
C ALA A 114 -1.68 14.30 -5.48
N LEU A 115 -2.05 15.30 -4.65
CA LEU A 115 -1.87 16.71 -4.97
C LEU A 115 -0.38 17.10 -5.10
N PRO A 116 0.00 17.91 -6.11
CA PRO A 116 1.36 18.40 -6.26
C PRO A 116 1.81 19.27 -5.08
N LYS A 117 3.12 19.27 -4.81
CA LYS A 117 3.72 20.02 -3.68
C LYS A 117 3.63 21.54 -3.85
N THR A 118 3.50 22.02 -5.09
CA THR A 118 3.41 23.44 -5.48
C THR A 118 2.02 24.06 -5.28
N ILE A 119 1.04 23.29 -4.80
CA ILE A 119 -0.31 23.81 -4.57
C ILE A 119 -0.34 24.85 -3.45
N ASN A 120 -1.16 25.88 -3.66
CA ASN A 120 -1.38 26.96 -2.71
C ASN A 120 -1.64 26.41 -1.28
N PRO A 121 -0.80 26.79 -0.29
CA PRO A 121 -0.93 26.33 1.09
C PRO A 121 -2.31 26.59 1.71
N SER A 122 -2.99 27.67 1.31
CA SER A 122 -4.32 28.03 1.80
C SER A 122 -5.41 27.06 1.33
N PHE A 123 -5.31 26.58 0.08
CA PHE A 123 -6.22 25.59 -0.47
C PHE A 123 -6.02 24.23 0.22
N LYS A 124 -4.76 23.84 0.43
CA LYS A 124 -4.41 22.58 1.10
C LYS A 124 -4.85 22.57 2.57
N SER A 125 -4.74 23.70 3.28
CA SER A 125 -5.20 23.83 4.66
C SER A 125 -6.73 23.80 4.73
N SER A 126 -7.43 24.51 3.83
CA SER A 126 -8.89 24.49 3.72
C SER A 126 -9.43 23.08 3.48
N LEU A 127 -8.86 22.35 2.50
CA LEU A 127 -9.28 20.99 2.16
C LEU A 127 -8.96 19.98 3.29
N LYS A 128 -7.86 20.18 4.02
CA LYS A 128 -7.53 19.39 5.22
C LYS A 128 -8.49 19.66 6.38
N THR A 129 -8.94 20.90 6.55
CA THR A 129 -9.95 21.29 7.55
C THR A 129 -11.32 20.70 7.19
N GLN A 130 -11.71 20.72 5.92
CA GLN A 130 -12.94 20.08 5.44
C GLN A 130 -12.95 18.57 5.75
N ILE A 131 -11.84 17.86 5.53
CA ILE A 131 -11.70 16.42 5.85
C ILE A 131 -11.80 16.12 7.35
N ARG A 132 -11.39 17.06 8.21
CA ARG A 132 -11.50 16.91 9.67
C ARG A 132 -12.91 17.20 10.17
N ASN A 133 -13.59 18.15 9.52
CA ASN A 133 -14.91 18.62 9.92
C ASN A 133 -16.06 17.80 9.32
N THR A 134 -15.80 16.93 8.33
CA THR A 134 -16.77 15.95 7.84
C THR A 134 -17.05 14.87 8.89
N ARG A 135 -17.95 15.16 9.83
CA ARG A 135 -19.03 14.24 10.19
C ARG A 135 -20.12 14.43 9.13
N LEU A 136 -20.53 13.35 8.48
CA LEU A 136 -21.55 13.28 7.43
C LEU A 136 -22.71 14.25 7.71
N ASP A 137 -22.99 15.17 6.78
CA ASP A 137 -24.37 15.49 6.32
C ASP A 137 -24.48 16.76 5.44
N SER A 138 -23.46 17.59 5.27
CA SER A 138 -23.66 18.92 4.64
C SER A 138 -22.90 19.24 3.35
N ILE A 139 -22.28 18.27 2.65
CA ILE A 139 -21.72 18.57 1.32
C ILE A 139 -22.07 17.48 0.31
N ASN A 140 -22.98 17.84 -0.60
CA ASN A 140 -23.54 16.99 -1.64
C ASN A 140 -22.55 16.86 -2.82
N TYR A 141 -21.31 16.46 -2.55
CA TYR A 141 -20.39 16.08 -3.63
C TYR A 141 -20.80 14.72 -4.16
N ASN A 142 -21.08 14.65 -5.46
CA ASN A 142 -21.36 13.38 -6.09
C ASN A 142 -20.12 12.48 -5.94
N LYS A 143 -20.28 11.33 -5.26
CA LYS A 143 -19.19 10.40 -4.96
C LYS A 143 -18.37 10.04 -6.21
N LYS A 144 -19.05 10.02 -7.37
CA LYS A 144 -18.47 9.79 -8.70
C LYS A 144 -17.43 10.86 -9.09
N ASP A 145 -17.69 12.14 -8.79
CA ASP A 145 -16.81 13.24 -9.17
C ASP A 145 -15.53 13.23 -8.32
N LEU A 146 -15.64 12.92 -7.03
CA LEU A 146 -14.49 12.74 -6.14
C LEU A 146 -13.62 11.55 -6.57
N THR A 147 -14.25 10.45 -7.02
CA THR A 147 -13.49 9.31 -7.55
C THR A 147 -12.81 9.66 -8.87
N ASN A 148 -13.48 10.38 -9.77
CA ASN A 148 -12.92 10.80 -11.05
C ASN A 148 -11.70 11.71 -10.84
N LEU A 149 -11.80 12.67 -9.92
CA LEU A 149 -10.70 13.56 -9.58
C LEU A 149 -9.51 12.81 -8.95
N SER A 150 -9.78 11.85 -8.06
CA SER A 150 -8.71 10.99 -7.52
C SER A 150 -8.00 10.18 -8.63
N THR A 151 -8.75 9.67 -9.61
CA THR A 151 -8.19 8.90 -10.73
C THR A 151 -7.36 9.78 -11.64
N PHE A 152 -7.85 10.99 -11.95
CA PHE A 152 -7.12 11.97 -12.77
C PHE A 152 -5.77 12.36 -12.16
N LEU A 153 -5.73 12.71 -10.87
CA LEU A 153 -4.49 13.10 -10.18
C LEU A 153 -3.46 11.97 -10.16
N ASN A 154 -3.90 10.73 -9.91
CA ASN A 154 -3.02 9.56 -9.94
C ASN A 154 -2.47 9.31 -11.35
N SER A 155 -3.32 9.43 -12.37
CA SER A 155 -2.91 9.28 -13.77
C SER A 155 -1.91 10.36 -14.17
N SER A 156 -2.14 11.61 -13.79
CA SER A 156 -1.22 12.72 -14.08
C SER A 156 0.14 12.52 -13.41
N LYS A 157 0.15 12.07 -12.14
CA LYS A 157 1.39 11.74 -11.43
C LYS A 157 2.12 10.59 -12.11
N LYS A 158 1.39 9.52 -12.47
CA LYS A 158 2.00 8.35 -13.12
C LYS A 158 2.53 8.68 -14.50
N HIS A 159 1.82 9.51 -15.26
CA HIS A 159 2.29 10.02 -16.54
C HIS A 159 3.56 10.85 -16.36
N SER A 160 3.66 11.72 -15.35
CA SER A 160 4.91 12.45 -15.06
C SER A 160 6.06 11.49 -14.76
N GLU A 161 5.85 10.49 -13.91
CA GLU A 161 6.87 9.48 -13.57
C GLU A 161 7.31 8.66 -14.80
N LEU A 162 6.36 8.20 -15.62
CA LEU A 162 6.65 7.41 -16.81
C LEU A 162 7.27 8.28 -17.92
N SER A 163 6.84 9.52 -18.06
CA SER A 163 7.50 10.49 -18.94
C SER A 163 8.93 10.71 -18.47
N GLU A 164 9.20 10.92 -17.18
CA GLU A 164 10.58 11.03 -16.71
C GLU A 164 11.38 9.75 -17.01
N LEU A 165 10.82 8.57 -16.74
CA LEU A 165 11.50 7.28 -16.89
C LEU A 165 11.79 6.89 -18.35
N TYR A 166 10.87 7.18 -19.27
CA TYR A 166 10.94 6.74 -20.67
C TYR A 166 11.22 7.88 -21.65
N TRP A 167 11.40 9.12 -21.18
CA TRP A 167 11.78 10.23 -22.05
C TRP A 167 13.27 10.15 -22.39
N PRO A 168 13.66 10.08 -23.68
CA PRO A 168 15.05 9.89 -24.13
C PRO A 168 16.03 11.02 -23.79
N SER A 169 15.62 11.99 -22.96
CA SER A 169 16.46 13.12 -22.56
C SER A 169 16.99 12.99 -21.14
N GLN A 170 16.84 11.86 -20.45
CA GLN A 170 17.47 11.70 -19.13
C GLN A 170 18.99 11.94 -19.19
N GLU A 171 19.63 11.62 -20.31
CA GLU A 171 21.06 11.83 -20.57
C GLU A 171 21.44 13.28 -20.97
N LEU A 172 20.46 14.12 -21.32
CA LEU A 172 20.73 15.52 -21.70
C LEU A 172 20.87 16.39 -20.45
N THR A 173 21.88 17.26 -20.47
CA THR A 173 22.07 18.28 -19.44
C THR A 173 20.88 19.26 -19.40
N ARG A 174 20.69 19.97 -18.27
CA ARG A 174 19.59 20.94 -18.11
C ARG A 174 19.59 22.00 -19.22
N GLU A 175 20.77 22.41 -19.66
CA GLU A 175 20.94 23.38 -20.74
C GLU A 175 20.48 22.83 -22.09
N GLU A 176 20.86 21.61 -22.44
CA GLU A 176 20.45 20.98 -23.70
C GLU A 176 18.95 20.68 -23.74
N LYS A 177 18.34 20.33 -22.60
CA LYS A 177 16.88 20.19 -22.45
C LYS A 177 16.15 21.50 -22.73
N LEU A 178 16.63 22.60 -22.15
CA LEU A 178 16.06 23.94 -22.36
C LEU A 178 16.23 24.40 -23.81
N LYS A 179 17.43 24.22 -24.37
CA LYS A 179 17.78 24.56 -25.75
C LYS A 179 16.92 23.79 -26.76
N ARG A 180 16.69 22.48 -26.53
CA ARG A 180 15.84 21.63 -27.36
C ARG A 180 14.36 21.98 -27.25
N THR A 181 13.89 22.36 -26.06
CA THR A 181 12.50 22.80 -25.84
C THR A 181 12.23 24.15 -26.53
N ALA A 182 13.15 25.11 -26.39
CA ALA A 182 13.06 26.40 -27.06
C ALA A 182 13.08 26.26 -28.58
N ASN A 183 14.00 25.45 -29.13
CA ASN A 183 14.06 25.20 -30.56
C ASN A 183 12.78 24.54 -31.09
N LYS A 184 12.11 23.70 -30.28
CA LYS A 184 10.85 23.05 -30.65
C LYS A 184 9.69 24.04 -30.78
N VAL A 185 9.75 25.18 -30.08
CA VAL A 185 8.80 26.30 -30.22
C VAL A 185 9.34 27.42 -31.11
N GLY A 186 10.41 27.18 -31.86
CA GLY A 186 10.97 28.13 -32.84
C GLY A 186 11.85 29.23 -32.23
N PHE A 187 12.32 29.07 -31.00
CA PHE A 187 13.10 30.06 -30.27
C PHE A 187 14.55 29.60 -30.05
N THR A 188 15.54 30.43 -30.39
CA THR A 188 16.96 30.08 -30.20
C THR A 188 17.50 30.67 -28.89
N LEU A 189 17.90 29.83 -27.94
CA LEU A 189 18.45 30.26 -26.65
C LEU A 189 19.98 30.34 -26.67
N ASP A 190 20.54 31.52 -26.36
CA ASP A 190 21.98 31.74 -26.16
C ASP A 190 22.34 31.69 -24.67
N PHE A 191 23.02 30.61 -24.27
CA PHE A 191 23.28 30.30 -22.86
C PHE A 191 24.37 31.17 -22.24
N LYS A 192 25.19 31.86 -23.03
CA LYS A 192 26.18 32.82 -22.53
C LYS A 192 25.56 34.09 -21.93
N LYS A 193 24.28 34.36 -22.23
CA LYS A 193 23.53 35.51 -21.73
C LYS A 193 22.49 35.14 -20.66
N LEU A 194 22.33 33.85 -20.36
CA LEU A 194 21.44 33.43 -19.28
C LEU A 194 22.12 33.71 -17.95
N PRO A 195 21.44 34.35 -16.97
CA PRO A 195 22.03 34.62 -15.68
C PRO A 195 22.44 33.30 -15.01
N HIS A 196 23.74 33.11 -14.81
CA HIS A 196 24.27 31.97 -14.07
C HIS A 196 23.78 32.06 -12.62
N ASP A 197 23.09 31.00 -12.19
CA ASP A 197 22.65 30.73 -10.82
C ASP A 197 22.11 31.93 -10.03
N LEU A 198 21.00 32.52 -10.50
CA LEU A 198 20.07 33.13 -9.55
C LEU A 198 19.32 31.99 -8.86
N THR A 199 19.41 31.94 -7.53
CA THR A 199 18.65 30.98 -6.73
C THR A 199 17.14 31.17 -6.97
N GLU A 200 16.31 30.12 -6.84
CA GLU A 200 14.84 30.21 -7.07
C GLU A 200 14.20 31.41 -6.37
N LYS A 201 14.71 31.78 -5.19
CA LYS A 201 14.29 32.97 -4.42
C LYS A 201 14.55 34.29 -5.14
N GLU A 202 15.66 34.42 -5.84
CA GLU A 202 16.02 35.65 -6.56
C GLU A 202 15.22 35.78 -7.87
N LEU A 203 14.92 34.64 -8.52
CA LEU A 203 14.02 34.61 -9.69
C LEU A 203 12.59 34.99 -9.29
N GLU A 204 12.09 34.48 -8.17
CA GLU A 204 10.77 34.86 -7.63
C GLU A 204 10.72 36.34 -7.22
N LEU A 205 11.77 36.86 -6.58
CA LEU A 205 11.85 38.28 -6.21
C LEU A 205 11.90 39.20 -7.44
N ASN A 206 12.67 38.81 -8.47
CA ASN A 206 12.77 39.58 -9.70
C ASN A 206 11.49 39.50 -10.56
N ALA A 207 10.82 38.35 -10.58
CA ALA A 207 9.52 38.20 -11.24
C ALA A 207 8.44 39.04 -10.54
N SER A 208 8.45 39.07 -9.21
CA SER A 208 7.52 39.89 -8.41
C SER A 208 7.74 41.39 -8.65
N LYS A 209 8.99 41.86 -8.67
CA LYS A 209 9.32 43.25 -9.00
C LYS A 209 8.89 43.65 -10.42
N ARG A 210 9.12 42.79 -11.42
CA ARG A 210 8.67 43.04 -12.80
C ARG A 210 7.15 43.13 -12.91
N LEU A 211 6.42 42.29 -12.19
CA LEU A 211 4.95 42.35 -12.13
C LEU A 211 4.47 43.65 -11.47
N GLU A 212 5.13 44.11 -10.41
CA GLU A 212 4.81 45.40 -9.77
C GLU A 212 5.07 46.59 -10.69
N ASP A 213 6.17 46.57 -11.44
CA ASP A 213 6.51 47.63 -12.39
C ASP A 213 5.55 47.64 -13.59
N GLU A 214 5.19 46.48 -14.14
CA GLU A 214 4.17 46.36 -15.21
C GLU A 214 2.78 46.82 -14.77
N LEU A 215 2.43 46.58 -13.49
CA LEU A 215 1.17 47.05 -12.92
C LEU A 215 1.16 48.57 -12.74
N LYS A 216 2.27 49.16 -12.29
CA LYS A 216 2.43 50.63 -12.22
C LYS A 216 2.36 51.27 -13.61
N ASP A 217 3.00 50.68 -14.61
CA ASP A 217 2.94 51.21 -15.98
C ASP A 217 1.52 51.13 -16.55
N LYS A 218 0.77 50.05 -16.27
CA LYS A 218 -0.64 49.94 -16.65
C LYS A 218 -1.53 50.94 -15.92
N GLU A 219 -1.24 51.23 -14.66
CA GLU A 219 -1.96 52.23 -13.86
C GLU A 219 -1.68 53.65 -14.37
N ILE A 220 -0.44 53.95 -14.76
CA ILE A 220 -0.05 55.20 -15.40
C ILE A 220 -0.74 55.36 -16.77
N ILE A 221 -0.76 54.31 -17.61
CA ILE A 221 -1.44 54.31 -18.91
C ILE A 221 -2.97 54.44 -18.76
N SER A 222 -3.56 53.85 -17.70
CA SER A 222 -4.97 53.99 -17.35
C SER A 222 -5.30 55.44 -16.95
N ASN A 223 -4.42 56.09 -16.19
CA ASN A 223 -4.59 57.48 -15.75
C ASN A 223 -4.36 58.50 -16.88
N LEU A 224 -3.60 58.15 -17.92
CA LEU A 224 -3.43 58.97 -19.13
C LEU A 224 -4.57 58.82 -20.15
N LYS A 225 -5.46 57.84 -19.99
CA LYS A 225 -6.63 57.59 -20.88
C LYS A 225 -7.96 58.11 -20.31
N LYS A 226 -7.94 58.74 -19.14
CA LYS A 226 -9.06 59.52 -18.58
C LYS A 226 -8.82 61.01 -18.84
#